data_AF-A0A1Z5L030-F1
#
_entry.id   AF-A0A1Z5L030-F1
#
_cell.length_a   1.000
_cell.length_b   1.000
_cell.length_c   1.000
_cell.angle_alpha   90.00
_cell.angle_beta   90.00
_cell.angle_gamma   90.00
#
_symmetry.space_group_name_H-M   'P 1'
#
loop_
_entity.id
_entity.type
_entity.pdbx_description
1 polymer ?
#
loop_
_entity_poly.entity_id
_entity_poly.type
_entity_poly.pdbx_seq_one_letter_code
_entity_poly.pdbx_strand_id
1 'polypeptide(L)'
;MRFCPFAHRALHVLAAKNIDHEVVNIDLKNKPDWFLKVHPAGKVPVLQQDDKVINESLIVAEYLDEVYGSPKLLPSDPYLKARDKMFLEVGCSAAVSVLKIYYNKEDRVEIWNNWLEKLKVIEDELASRKTPYLSGQRPGSCCDCRFIRGAVVGTHERGPKWCF
;
A
#
# COMPACT_ATOMS: atom_id res chain seq x y z
N MET A 1 8.79 -12.86 -2.36
CA MET A 1 8.29 -12.97 -0.97
C MET A 1 6.91 -12.30 -0.89
N ARG A 2 5.85 -13.02 -0.47
CA ARG A 2 4.44 -12.53 -0.47
C ARG A 2 4.05 -11.61 0.72
N PHE A 3 4.99 -11.31 1.62
CA PHE A 3 4.68 -10.74 2.94
C PHE A 3 5.07 -9.26 3.09
N CYS A 4 5.47 -8.58 2.01
CA CYS A 4 5.86 -7.18 2.09
C CYS A 4 4.62 -6.28 2.28
N PRO A 5 4.50 -5.50 3.38
CA PRO A 5 3.34 -4.65 3.60
C PRO A 5 3.23 -3.51 2.57
N PHE A 6 4.37 -3.01 2.08
CA PHE A 6 4.41 -1.98 1.04
C PHE A 6 3.93 -2.50 -0.32
N ALA A 7 4.28 -3.74 -0.67
CA ALA A 7 3.75 -4.37 -1.88
C ALA A 7 2.26 -4.68 -1.74
N HIS A 8 1.83 -5.12 -0.55
CA HIS A 8 0.43 -5.40 -0.27
C HIS A 8 -0.47 -4.17 -0.47
N ARG A 9 0.03 -2.96 -0.14
CA ARG A 9 -0.65 -1.69 -0.47
C ARG A 9 -0.97 -1.55 -1.95
N ALA A 10 0.01 -1.77 -2.83
CA ALA A 10 -0.20 -1.67 -4.27
C ALA A 10 -1.21 -2.73 -4.75
N LEU A 11 -1.11 -3.95 -4.23
CA LEU A 11 -2.06 -5.03 -4.52
C LEU A 11 -3.50 -4.69 -4.06
N HIS A 12 -3.67 -4.02 -2.93
CA HIS A 12 -4.99 -3.55 -2.48
C HIS A 12 -5.61 -2.56 -3.45
N VAL A 13 -4.81 -1.62 -3.98
CA VAL A 13 -5.29 -0.65 -4.97
C VAL A 13 -5.70 -1.35 -6.26
N LEU A 14 -4.88 -2.28 -6.74
CA LEU A 14 -5.18 -3.09 -7.93
C LEU A 14 -6.48 -3.89 -7.74
N ALA A 15 -6.65 -4.52 -6.58
CA ALA A 15 -7.85 -5.28 -6.24
C ALA A 15 -9.10 -4.38 -6.11
N ALA A 16 -8.99 -3.24 -5.44
CA ALA A 16 -10.09 -2.29 -5.26
C ALA A 16 -10.58 -1.70 -6.59
N LYS A 17 -9.71 -1.64 -7.59
CA LYS A 17 -10.00 -1.15 -8.94
C LYS A 17 -10.28 -2.24 -9.95
N ASN A 18 -10.18 -3.51 -9.55
CA ASN A 18 -10.33 -4.67 -10.42
C ASN A 18 -9.45 -4.57 -11.69
N ILE A 19 -8.18 -4.21 -11.51
CA ILE A 19 -7.20 -4.08 -12.59
C ILE A 19 -6.55 -5.44 -12.82
N ASP A 20 -6.53 -5.91 -14.06
CA ASP A 20 -5.84 -7.15 -14.44
C ASP A 20 -4.32 -6.98 -14.31
N HIS A 21 -3.66 -7.96 -13.67
CA HIS A 21 -2.27 -7.84 -13.30
C HIS A 21 -1.58 -9.19 -13.04
N GLU A 22 -0.26 -9.29 -13.24
CA GLU A 22 0.53 -10.50 -12.99
C GLU A 22 1.53 -10.32 -11.83
N VAL A 23 1.29 -10.84 -10.62
CA VAL A 23 2.26 -10.63 -9.52
C VAL A 23 3.52 -11.50 -9.64
N VAL A 24 4.68 -10.87 -9.86
CA VAL A 24 6.00 -11.51 -9.81
C VAL A 24 6.62 -11.26 -8.45
N ASN A 25 6.99 -12.37 -7.80
CA ASN A 25 7.51 -12.33 -6.45
C ASN A 25 9.03 -12.34 -6.48
N ILE A 26 9.65 -11.23 -6.09
CA ILE A 26 11.11 -11.13 -5.97
C ILE A 26 11.59 -11.75 -4.65
N ASP A 27 12.69 -12.52 -4.71
CA ASP A 27 13.45 -12.89 -3.53
C ASP A 27 14.31 -11.68 -3.10
N LEU A 28 14.05 -11.16 -1.91
CA LEU A 28 14.75 -9.99 -1.39
C LEU A 28 16.15 -10.30 -0.83
N LYS A 29 16.45 -11.58 -0.56
CA LYS A 29 17.79 -12.02 -0.13
C LYS A 29 18.70 -12.26 -1.33
N ASN A 30 18.17 -12.88 -2.37
CA ASN A 30 18.88 -13.16 -3.61
C ASN A 30 18.15 -12.52 -4.79
N LYS A 31 18.39 -11.23 -5.01
CA LYS A 31 17.69 -10.44 -6.03
C LYS A 31 18.22 -10.82 -7.42
N PRO A 32 17.35 -11.10 -8.40
CA PRO A 32 17.81 -11.44 -9.73
C PRO A 32 18.35 -10.20 -10.47
N ASP A 33 19.38 -10.38 -11.30
CA ASP A 33 20.05 -9.28 -12.01
C ASP A 33 19.12 -8.47 -12.91
N TRP A 34 18.13 -9.13 -13.54
CA TRP A 34 17.16 -8.45 -14.40
C TRP A 34 16.33 -7.43 -13.60
N PHE A 35 16.00 -7.73 -12.34
CA PHE A 35 15.24 -6.84 -11.49
C PHE A 35 16.07 -5.62 -11.07
N LEU A 36 17.36 -5.82 -10.80
CA LEU A 36 18.28 -4.72 -10.50
C LEU A 36 18.52 -3.79 -11.70
N LYS A 37 18.37 -4.30 -12.93
CA LYS A 37 18.36 -3.46 -14.14
C LYS A 37 17.10 -2.60 -14.23
N VAL A 38 15.94 -3.13 -13.83
CA VAL A 38 14.66 -2.40 -13.80
C VAL A 38 14.66 -1.35 -12.68
N HIS A 39 15.09 -1.74 -11.49
CA HIS A 39 15.16 -0.85 -10.33
C HIS A 39 16.45 -1.09 -9.53
N PRO A 40 17.49 -0.24 -9.74
CA PRO A 40 18.82 -0.43 -9.14
C PRO A 40 18.84 -0.44 -7.60
N ALA A 41 17.91 0.26 -6.95
CA ALA A 41 17.81 0.22 -5.48
C ALA A 41 17.27 -1.14 -4.97
N GLY A 42 16.69 -1.96 -5.85
CA GLY A 42 16.19 -3.29 -5.55
C GLY A 42 15.12 -3.30 -4.45
N LYS A 43 14.34 -2.23 -4.33
CA LYS A 43 13.22 -2.12 -3.38
C LYS A 43 11.93 -2.56 -4.04
N VAL A 44 10.95 -2.97 -3.23
CA VAL A 44 9.60 -3.34 -3.69
C VAL A 44 8.56 -2.51 -2.94
N PRO A 45 7.39 -2.21 -3.54
CA PRO A 45 6.93 -2.61 -4.87
C PRO A 45 7.54 -1.78 -6.01
N VAL A 46 7.53 -2.40 -7.19
CA VAL A 46 7.76 -1.75 -8.49
C VAL A 46 6.57 -2.10 -9.37
N LEU A 47 6.00 -1.12 -10.04
CA LEU A 47 5.01 -1.27 -11.09
C LEU A 47 5.72 -1.07 -12.43
N GLN A 48 5.64 -2.07 -13.30
CA GLN A 48 6.10 -1.96 -14.67
C GLN A 48 4.89 -1.98 -15.61
N GLN A 49 4.85 -1.00 -16.51
CA GLN A 49 3.83 -0.83 -17.52
C GLN A 49 4.54 -0.54 -18.83
N ASP A 50 4.63 -1.55 -19.70
CA ASP A 50 5.47 -1.52 -20.90
C ASP A 50 6.94 -1.18 -20.53
N ASP A 51 7.47 -0.10 -21.10
CA ASP A 51 8.81 0.42 -20.82
C ASP A 51 8.85 1.41 -19.63
N LYS A 52 7.72 1.66 -18.97
CA LYS A 52 7.62 2.60 -17.85
C LYS A 52 7.72 1.87 -16.52
N VAL A 53 8.54 2.41 -15.62
CA VAL A 53 8.78 1.85 -14.30
C VAL A 53 8.42 2.90 -13.25
N ILE A 54 7.61 2.50 -12.27
CA ILE A 54 7.18 3.32 -11.14
C ILE A 54 7.47 2.57 -9.86
N ASN A 55 8.18 3.20 -8.93
CA ASN A 55 8.53 2.62 -7.63
C ASN A 55 7.98 3.49 -6.49
N GLU A 56 8.13 3.00 -5.26
CA GLU A 56 7.50 3.53 -4.04
C GLU A 56 6.00 3.25 -3.95
N SER A 57 5.59 2.51 -2.91
CA SER A 57 4.22 2.02 -2.76
C SER A 57 3.13 3.11 -2.76
N LEU A 58 3.43 4.31 -2.26
CA LEU A 58 2.48 5.44 -2.26
C LEU A 58 2.34 6.06 -3.65
N ILE A 59 3.46 6.21 -4.36
CA ILE A 59 3.47 6.75 -5.73
C ILE A 59 2.77 5.78 -6.67
N VAL A 60 3.04 4.48 -6.56
CA VAL A 60 2.35 3.43 -7.30
C VAL A 60 0.84 3.47 -7.02
N ALA A 61 0.43 3.57 -5.76
CA ALA A 61 -0.98 3.64 -5.38
C ALA A 61 -1.68 4.88 -5.98
N GLU A 62 -1.04 6.05 -5.92
CA GLU A 62 -1.59 7.29 -6.48
C GLU A 62 -1.66 7.23 -8.01
N TYR A 63 -0.62 6.74 -8.68
CA TYR A 63 -0.62 6.56 -10.12
C TYR A 63 -1.76 5.64 -10.59
N LEU A 64 -1.96 4.50 -9.92
CA LEU A 64 -3.06 3.59 -10.23
C LEU A 64 -4.43 4.23 -9.96
N ASP A 65 -4.54 5.12 -8.96
CA ASP A 65 -5.76 5.88 -8.72
C ASP A 65 -6.09 6.87 -9.83
N GLU A 66 -5.08 7.59 -10.28
CA GLU A 66 -5.23 8.62 -11.31
C GLU A 66 -5.47 8.03 -12.71
N VAL A 67 -4.76 6.96 -13.09
CA VAL A 67 -4.88 6.35 -14.42
C VAL A 67 -6.22 5.64 -14.62
N TYR A 68 -6.66 4.87 -13.61
CA TYR A 68 -7.84 4.03 -13.76
C TYR A 68 -9.14 4.69 -13.27
N GLY A 69 -9.05 5.83 -12.58
CA GLY A 69 -10.11 6.85 -12.42
C GLY A 69 -11.40 6.47 -11.67
N SER A 70 -11.84 5.20 -11.68
CA SER A 70 -13.08 4.72 -11.07
C SER A 70 -12.92 3.28 -10.54
N PRO A 71 -13.32 3.00 -9.29
CA PRO A 71 -13.70 3.98 -8.27
C PRO A 71 -12.50 4.83 -7.84
N LYS A 72 -12.75 6.12 -7.55
CA LYS A 72 -11.72 6.99 -6.95
C LYS A 72 -11.48 6.57 -5.50
N LEU A 73 -10.21 6.34 -5.17
CA LEU A 73 -9.75 5.98 -3.84
C LEU A 73 -9.48 7.23 -3.01
N LEU A 74 -8.86 8.25 -3.61
CA LEU A 74 -8.62 9.53 -2.95
C LEU A 74 -9.76 10.53 -3.20
N PRO A 75 -10.04 11.42 -2.21
CA PRO A 75 -10.97 12.52 -2.40
C PRO A 75 -10.57 13.40 -3.60
N SER A 76 -11.57 13.93 -4.31
CA SER A 76 -11.31 14.92 -5.38
C SER A 76 -11.03 16.33 -4.83
N ASP A 77 -11.46 16.62 -3.60
CA ASP A 77 -11.14 17.87 -2.93
C ASP A 77 -9.64 17.90 -2.55
N PRO A 78 -8.87 18.91 -2.99
CA PRO A 78 -7.42 18.96 -2.76
C PRO A 78 -7.04 18.99 -1.27
N TYR A 79 -7.83 19.67 -0.43
CA TYR A 79 -7.55 19.77 0.99
C TYR A 79 -7.79 18.44 1.69
N LEU A 80 -8.90 17.76 1.41
CA LEU A 80 -9.18 16.42 1.93
C LEU A 80 -8.16 15.39 1.42
N LYS A 81 -7.75 15.47 0.15
CA LYS A 81 -6.68 14.62 -0.41
C LYS A 81 -5.37 14.84 0.35
N ALA A 82 -4.98 16.08 0.61
CA ALA A 82 -3.78 16.39 1.38
C ALA A 82 -3.88 15.91 2.84
N ARG A 83 -5.03 16.11 3.48
CA ARG A 83 -5.31 15.63 4.84
C ARG A 83 -5.21 14.11 4.93
N ASP A 84 -5.79 13.37 3.99
CA ASP A 84 -5.69 11.91 3.95
C ASP A 84 -4.24 11.44 3.73
N LYS A 85 -3.45 12.15 2.92
CA LYS A 85 -2.01 11.86 2.78
C LYS A 85 -1.24 12.05 4.09
N MET A 86 -1.58 13.05 4.90
CA MET A 86 -0.95 13.24 6.22
C MET A 86 -1.22 12.03 7.14
N PHE A 87 -2.45 11.51 7.16
CA PHE A 87 -2.79 10.32 7.95
C PHE A 87 -2.16 9.04 7.38
N LEU A 88 -2.04 8.95 6.06
CA LEU A 88 -1.35 7.85 5.39
C LEU A 88 0.14 7.79 5.78
N GLU A 89 0.79 8.94 5.96
CA GLU A 89 2.17 9.00 6.46
C GLU A 89 2.28 8.49 7.91
N VAL A 90 1.35 8.89 8.78
CA VAL A 90 1.26 8.36 10.16
C VAL A 90 1.08 6.84 10.14
N GLY A 91 0.19 6.34 9.28
CA GLY A 91 -0.03 4.90 9.08
C GLY A 91 1.19 4.16 8.56
N CYS A 92 1.93 4.74 7.60
CA CYS A 92 3.21 4.19 7.12
C CYS A 92 4.24 4.09 8.25
N SER A 93 4.39 5.16 9.01
CA SER A 93 5.29 5.21 10.16
C SER A 93 4.90 4.20 11.25
N ALA A 94 3.59 3.97 11.46
CA ALA A 94 3.09 2.95 12.37
C ALA A 94 3.39 1.52 11.86
N ALA A 95 3.23 1.25 10.56
CA ALA A 95 3.57 -0.04 9.97
C ALA A 95 5.06 -0.37 10.12
N VAL A 96 5.94 0.63 9.98
CA VAL A 96 7.38 0.49 10.23
C VAL A 96 7.66 0.12 11.70
N SER A 97 6.94 0.70 12.67
CA SER A 97 7.08 0.31 14.07
C SER A 97 6.74 -1.17 14.30
N VAL A 98 5.68 -1.70 13.66
CA VAL A 98 5.32 -3.13 13.75
C VAL A 98 6.43 -4.02 13.17
N LEU A 99 6.97 -3.65 12.00
CA LEU A 99 8.10 -4.37 11.41
C LEU A 99 9.32 -4.35 12.34
N LYS A 100 9.63 -3.20 12.95
CA LYS A 100 10.73 -3.09 13.92
C LYS A 100 10.52 -4.01 15.12
N ILE A 101 9.30 -4.09 15.67
CA ILE A 101 8.98 -5.00 16.78
C ILE A 101 9.15 -6.48 16.37
N TYR A 102 8.81 -6.81 15.12
CA TYR A 102 8.96 -8.17 14.61
C TYR A 102 10.44 -8.59 14.44
N TYR A 103 11.28 -7.68 13.94
CA TYR A 103 12.70 -7.97 13.67
C TYR A 103 13.62 -7.72 14.88
N ASN A 104 13.33 -6.73 15.72
CA ASN A 104 14.14 -6.36 16.89
C ASN A 104 13.51 -6.92 18.17
N LYS A 105 14.26 -7.74 18.91
CA LYS A 105 13.79 -8.33 20.17
C LYS A 105 14.01 -7.43 21.38
N GLU A 106 14.99 -6.54 21.30
CA GLU A 106 15.33 -5.54 22.31
C GLU A 106 14.55 -4.24 22.02
N ASP A 107 14.19 -3.49 23.07
CA ASP A 107 13.43 -2.22 23.01
C ASP A 107 11.97 -2.27 22.50
N ARG A 108 11.34 -3.46 22.50
CA ARG A 108 9.94 -3.61 22.05
C ARG A 108 8.95 -2.74 22.81
N VAL A 109 9.18 -2.44 24.08
CA VAL A 109 8.27 -1.63 24.91
C VAL A 109 8.21 -0.18 24.44
N GLU A 110 9.36 0.44 24.18
CA GLU A 110 9.41 1.82 23.68
C GLU A 110 8.80 1.93 22.28
N ILE A 111 9.16 0.99 21.39
CA ILE A 111 8.61 0.96 20.02
C ILE A 111 7.09 0.74 20.04
N TRP A 112 6.60 -0.09 20.98
CA TRP A 112 5.17 -0.32 21.19
C TRP A 112 4.45 0.94 21.66
N ASN A 113 5.01 1.67 22.64
CA ASN A 113 4.41 2.91 23.12
C ASN A 113 4.34 3.97 22.01
N ASN A 114 5.42 4.15 21.24
CA ASN A 114 5.42 5.02 20.05
C ASN A 114 4.39 4.57 19.00
N TRP A 115 4.20 3.26 18.82
CA TRP A 115 3.16 2.75 17.92
C TRP A 115 1.74 3.08 18.43
N LEU A 116 1.49 2.96 19.73
CA LEU A 116 0.22 3.33 20.35
C LEU A 116 -0.07 4.83 20.21
N GLU A 117 0.93 5.70 20.36
CA GLU A 117 0.76 7.14 20.16
C GLU A 117 0.34 7.47 18.73
N LYS A 118 0.93 6.80 17.72
CA LYS A 118 0.52 6.96 16.31
C LYS A 118 -0.90 6.44 16.07
N LEU A 119 -1.29 5.33 16.69
CA LEU A 119 -2.66 4.83 16.59
C LEU A 119 -3.67 5.78 17.21
N LYS A 120 -3.32 6.44 18.31
CA LYS A 120 -4.18 7.43 18.95
C LYS A 120 -4.50 8.59 18.01
N VAL A 121 -3.53 9.06 17.23
CA VAL A 121 -3.75 10.10 16.21
C VAL A 121 -4.79 9.66 15.17
N ILE A 122 -4.75 8.39 14.76
CA ILE A 122 -5.72 7.83 13.79
C ILE A 122 -7.10 7.66 14.44
N GLU A 123 -7.15 7.19 15.69
CA GLU A 123 -8.39 7.02 16.46
C GLU A 123 -9.10 8.36 16.69
N ASP A 124 -8.36 9.38 17.13
CA ASP A 124 -8.90 10.73 17.37
C ASP A 124 -9.49 11.34 16.09
N GLU A 125 -8.85 11.10 14.94
CA GLU A 125 -9.35 11.54 13.65
C GLU A 125 -10.62 10.77 13.23
N LEU A 126 -10.65 9.45 13.40
CA LEU A 126 -11.86 8.65 13.12
C LEU A 126 -13.04 9.10 14.00
N ALA A 127 -12.79 9.37 15.28
CA ALA A 127 -13.77 9.90 16.21
C ALA A 127 -14.28 11.29 15.78
N SER A 128 -13.40 12.15 15.27
CA SER A 128 -13.75 13.46 14.73
C SER A 128 -14.62 13.37 13.48
N ARG A 129 -14.26 12.48 12.54
CA ARG A 129 -14.97 12.30 11.26
C ARG A 129 -16.35 11.65 11.42
N LYS A 130 -16.56 10.84 12.47
CA LYS A 130 -17.80 10.09 12.73
C LYS A 130 -18.21 9.20 11.55
N THR A 131 -17.22 8.66 10.86
CA THR A 131 -17.38 7.76 9.72
C THR A 131 -16.71 6.42 9.98
N PRO A 132 -17.18 5.32 9.37
CA PRO A 132 -16.59 4.00 9.58
C PRO A 132 -15.18 3.84 9.00
N TYR A 133 -14.79 4.72 8.06
CA TYR A 133 -13.47 4.77 7.43
C TYR A 133 -12.93 6.20 7.48
N LEU A 134 -11.61 6.37 7.37
CA LEU A 134 -10.98 7.68 7.18
C LEU A 134 -11.52 8.33 5.91
N SER A 135 -11.62 7.58 4.82
CA SER A 135 -12.23 8.04 3.55
C SER A 135 -13.75 8.27 3.58
N GLY A 136 -14.43 8.08 4.72
CA GLY A 136 -15.86 8.30 4.88
C GLY A 136 -16.68 7.01 4.97
N GLN A 137 -17.74 6.89 4.16
CA GLN A 137 -18.71 5.78 4.26
C GLN A 137 -18.24 4.47 3.59
N ARG A 138 -17.26 4.55 2.69
CA ARG A 138 -16.68 3.41 2.00
C ARG A 138 -15.16 3.45 2.12
N PRO A 139 -14.46 2.30 2.06
CA PRO A 139 -13.01 2.29 1.98
C PRO A 139 -12.56 3.03 0.72
N GLY A 140 -11.71 4.03 0.90
CA GLY A 140 -11.19 4.87 -0.17
C GLY A 140 -9.67 4.88 -0.12
N SER A 141 -9.05 5.11 1.03
CA SER A 141 -7.59 5.11 1.10
C SER A 141 -7.02 3.69 1.37
N CYS A 142 -5.74 3.47 1.06
CA CYS A 142 -5.04 2.25 1.47
C CYS A 142 -5.03 2.05 3.02
N CYS A 143 -5.18 3.12 3.79
CA CYS A 143 -5.33 3.03 5.25
C CYS A 143 -6.68 2.47 5.69
N ASP A 144 -7.70 2.54 4.83
CA ASP A 144 -9.07 2.06 5.12
C ASP A 144 -9.28 0.60 4.75
N CYS A 145 -8.29 -0.04 4.14
CA CYS A 145 -8.31 -1.46 3.84
C CYS A 145 -8.26 -2.26 5.17
N ARG A 146 -9.43 -2.48 5.77
CA ARG A 146 -9.66 -3.61 6.68
C ARG A 146 -9.04 -4.83 6.01
N PHE A 147 -8.08 -5.48 6.67
CA PHE A 147 -7.41 -6.70 6.19
C PHE A 147 -8.40 -7.58 5.41
N ILE A 148 -8.39 -7.47 4.08
CA ILE A 148 -9.36 -8.17 3.23
C ILE A 148 -8.96 -9.64 3.30
N ARG A 149 -9.69 -10.40 4.12
CA ARG A 149 -9.68 -11.86 4.06
C ARG A 149 -10.23 -12.26 2.70
N GLY A 150 -9.39 -12.83 1.85
CA GLY A 150 -9.86 -13.69 0.76
C GLY A 150 -9.62 -13.19 -0.68
N ALA A 151 -8.41 -12.78 -1.04
CA ALA A 151 -8.02 -12.76 -2.46
C ALA A 151 -7.63 -14.20 -2.89
N VAL A 152 -8.63 -14.95 -3.36
CA VAL A 152 -8.44 -16.21 -4.09
C VAL A 152 -7.89 -15.85 -5.47
N VAL A 153 -6.72 -16.41 -5.80
CA VAL A 153 -6.05 -16.27 -7.10
C VAL A 153 -6.85 -17.09 -8.12
N GLY A 154 -7.66 -16.41 -8.93
CA GLY A 154 -8.38 -17.00 -10.05
C GLY A 154 -7.61 -16.80 -11.35
N THR A 155 -7.18 -17.89 -11.97
CA THR A 155 -6.53 -17.92 -13.28
C THR A 155 -7.59 -18.03 -14.38
N HIS A 156 -7.77 -17.04 -15.26
CA HIS A 156 -8.05 -17.31 -16.68
C HIS A 156 -7.91 -16.11 -17.64
N GLU A 157 -7.10 -16.37 -18.66
CA GLU A 157 -6.90 -15.85 -20.02
C GLU A 157 -7.63 -14.61 -20.59
N ARG A 158 -6.78 -13.79 -21.27
CA ARG A 158 -7.00 -12.81 -22.37
C ARG A 158 -7.18 -11.33 -21.98
N GLY A 159 -6.04 -10.66 -21.82
CA GLY A 159 -5.85 -9.19 -21.78
C GLY A 159 -4.36 -8.83 -21.94
N PRO A 160 -4.00 -7.57 -22.22
CA PRO A 160 -2.61 -7.14 -22.46
C PRO A 160 -1.71 -7.56 -21.29
N LYS A 161 -0.53 -8.08 -21.63
CA LYS A 161 0.38 -8.73 -20.68
C LYS A 161 1.06 -7.68 -19.80
N TRP A 162 0.69 -7.65 -18.51
CA TRP A 162 1.27 -6.78 -17.49
C TRP A 162 2.19 -7.61 -16.61
N CYS A 163 3.51 -7.52 -16.77
CA CYS A 163 4.47 -8.22 -15.90
C CYS A 163 4.78 -7.38 -14.65
N PHE A 164 4.85 -8.02 -13.47
CA PHE A 164 5.31 -7.39 -12.22
C PHE A 164 6.72 -7.83 -11.85
#